data_AF-A0A432EXU0-F1
#
_entry.id   AF-A0A432EXU0-F1
#
_cell.length_a   1.000
_cell.length_b   1.000
_cell.length_c   1.000
_cell.angle_alpha   90.00
_cell.angle_beta   90.00
_cell.angle_gamma   90.00
#
_symmetry.space_group_name_H-M   'P 1'
#
loop_
_entity.id
_entity.type
_entity.pdbx_description
1 polymer ?
#
loop_
_entity_poly.entity_id
_entity_poly.type
_entity_poly.pdbx_seq_one_letter_code
_entity_poly.pdbx_strand_id
1 'polypeptide(L)'
;MNALTGKLQASPLLARVLPFAVFLVLTAFQGSFGPESHFWVYLAKCVVGGWLVWVTWPLVSEMRWAVSLEALFAGILVFILWVTMDSLYPKFSASDDSWNLHKHFGSASAMFWVFAGVRIAGSTLLVPLLEEVFYRSFLYRYILAP
;
A
#
# COMPACT_ATOMS: atom_id res chain seq x y z
N MET A 1 -11.47 1.92 25.87
CA MET A 1 -10.73 1.12 24.86
C MET A 1 -11.72 0.67 23.80
N ASN A 2 -11.46 0.95 22.52
CA ASN A 2 -12.39 0.58 21.43
C ASN A 2 -12.47 -0.96 21.28
N ALA A 3 -13.66 -1.48 20.97
CA ALA A 3 -13.88 -2.93 20.81
C ALA A 3 -12.94 -3.57 19.78
N LEU A 4 -12.58 -2.83 18.72
CA LEU A 4 -11.60 -3.25 17.71
C LEU A 4 -10.20 -3.44 18.33
N THR A 5 -9.71 -2.46 19.08
CA THR A 5 -8.39 -2.51 19.73
C THR A 5 -8.30 -3.67 20.72
N GLY A 6 -9.37 -3.94 21.48
CA GLY A 6 -9.43 -5.09 22.38
C GLY A 6 -9.32 -6.43 21.65
N LYS A 7 -9.99 -6.59 20.51
CA LYS A 7 -9.88 -7.80 19.67
C LYS A 7 -8.51 -7.96 19.03
N LEU A 8 -7.88 -6.86 18.59
CA LEU A 8 -6.53 -6.89 18.02
C LEU A 8 -5.46 -7.23 19.06
N GLN A 9 -5.63 -6.76 20.31
CA GLN A 9 -4.77 -7.16 21.42
C GLN A 9 -4.96 -8.64 21.79
N ALA A 10 -6.20 -9.14 21.73
CA ALA A 10 -6.50 -10.54 22.02
C ALA A 10 -6.00 -11.51 20.93
N SER A 11 -5.81 -11.05 19.69
CA SER A 11 -5.35 -11.89 18.56
C SER A 11 -4.17 -11.26 17.81
N PRO A 12 -2.93 -11.69 18.11
CA PRO A 12 -1.74 -11.24 17.39
C PRO A 12 -1.76 -11.55 15.89
N LEU A 13 -2.50 -12.58 15.47
CA LEU A 13 -2.70 -12.92 14.06
C LEU A 13 -3.58 -11.89 13.36
N LEU A 14 -4.72 -11.53 13.98
CA LEU A 14 -5.63 -10.53 13.44
C LEU A 14 -4.94 -9.18 13.24
N ALA A 15 -4.08 -8.78 14.18
CA ALA A 15 -3.30 -7.54 14.08
C ALA A 15 -2.34 -7.51 12.87
N ARG A 16 -1.90 -8.67 12.37
CA ARG A 16 -0.97 -8.78 11.24
C ARG A 16 -1.66 -8.98 9.89
N VAL A 17 -2.82 -9.60 9.87
CA VAL A 17 -3.55 -9.92 8.63
C VAL A 17 -4.55 -8.84 8.25
N LEU A 18 -5.25 -8.25 9.24
CA LEU A 18 -6.37 -7.36 8.99
C LEU A 18 -6.01 -6.12 8.16
N PRO A 19 -4.91 -5.37 8.44
CA PRO A 19 -4.60 -4.16 7.68
C PRO A 19 -4.44 -4.43 6.19
N PHE A 20 -3.69 -5.48 5.83
CA PHE A 20 -3.42 -5.84 4.45
C PHE A 20 -4.67 -6.38 3.75
N ALA A 21 -5.44 -7.26 4.41
CA ALA A 21 -6.67 -7.80 3.85
C ALA A 21 -7.71 -6.71 3.55
N VAL A 22 -7.92 -5.76 4.48
CA VAL A 22 -8.83 -4.62 4.25
C VAL A 22 -8.33 -3.77 3.09
N PHE A 23 -7.02 -3.50 3.01
CA PHE A 23 -6.44 -2.73 1.92
C PHE A 23 -6.64 -3.40 0.55
N LEU A 24 -6.52 -4.73 0.47
CA LEU A 24 -6.80 -5.51 -0.75
C LEU A 24 -8.27 -5.44 -1.14
N VAL A 25 -9.19 -5.63 -0.20
CA VAL A 25 -10.64 -5.54 -0.45
C VAL A 25 -11.00 -4.16 -1.02
N LEU A 26 -10.50 -3.08 -0.41
CA LEU A 26 -10.73 -1.73 -0.94
C LEU A 26 -10.09 -1.51 -2.31
N THR A 27 -8.94 -2.14 -2.57
CA THR A 27 -8.29 -2.09 -3.89
C THR A 27 -9.11 -2.78 -4.96
N ALA A 28 -9.83 -3.86 -4.63
CA ALA A 28 -10.70 -4.56 -5.58
C ALA A 28 -11.90 -3.71 -6.05
N PHE A 29 -12.32 -2.71 -5.27
CA PHE A 29 -13.38 -1.78 -5.64
C PHE A 29 -12.89 -0.56 -6.44
N GLN A 30 -11.58 -0.42 -6.64
CA GLN A 30 -11.02 0.73 -7.34
C GLN A 30 -11.35 0.64 -8.85
N GLY A 31 -12.04 1.64 -9.38
CA GLY A 31 -12.53 1.66 -10.76
C GLY A 31 -13.96 1.13 -10.94
N SER A 32 -14.57 0.54 -9.90
CA SER A 32 -15.91 -0.05 -9.99
C SER A 32 -17.05 0.96 -9.97
N PHE A 33 -16.81 2.20 -9.53
CA PHE A 33 -17.85 3.24 -9.37
C PHE A 33 -17.66 4.41 -10.35
N GLY A 34 -17.15 4.13 -11.55
CA GLY A 34 -16.86 5.11 -12.58
C GLY A 34 -15.43 5.68 -12.51
N PRO A 35 -15.03 6.57 -13.44
CA PRO A 35 -13.65 7.04 -13.59
C PRO A 35 -13.08 7.70 -12.33
N GLU A 36 -13.89 8.50 -11.64
CA GLU A 36 -13.49 9.19 -10.39
C GLU A 36 -13.13 8.23 -9.26
N SER A 37 -13.70 7.02 -9.29
CA SER A 37 -13.47 6.03 -8.24
C SER A 37 -12.01 5.60 -8.17
N HIS A 38 -11.24 5.72 -9.25
CA HIS A 38 -9.79 5.46 -9.23
C HIS A 38 -9.07 6.35 -8.21
N PHE A 39 -9.48 7.61 -8.07
CA PHE A 39 -8.83 8.58 -7.19
C PHE A 39 -9.42 8.53 -5.77
N TRP A 40 -10.75 8.58 -5.66
CA TRP A 40 -11.44 8.66 -4.38
C TRP A 40 -11.36 7.35 -3.58
N VAL A 41 -11.49 6.19 -4.25
CA VAL A 41 -11.30 4.89 -3.56
C VAL A 41 -9.85 4.72 -3.16
N TYR A 42 -8.90 5.20 -3.96
CA TYR A 42 -7.49 5.17 -3.59
C TYR A 42 -7.20 6.05 -2.36
N LEU A 43 -7.75 7.26 -2.32
CA LEU A 43 -7.67 8.12 -1.13
C LEU A 43 -8.28 7.43 0.09
N ALA A 44 -9.49 6.90 -0.04
CA ALA A 44 -10.20 6.23 1.04
C ALA A 44 -9.40 5.03 1.58
N LYS A 45 -8.85 4.18 0.71
CA LYS A 45 -8.03 3.04 1.14
C LYS A 45 -6.71 3.47 1.77
N CYS A 46 -6.12 4.58 1.35
CA CYS A 46 -4.94 5.13 2.01
C CYS A 46 -5.26 5.65 3.41
N VAL A 47 -6.37 6.35 3.59
CA VAL A 47 -6.82 6.83 4.91
C VAL A 47 -7.12 5.64 5.83
N VAL A 48 -7.90 4.66 5.35
CA VAL A 48 -8.26 3.47 6.14
C VAL A 48 -7.02 2.63 6.44
N GLY A 49 -6.16 2.39 5.44
CA GLY A 49 -4.92 1.64 5.61
C GLY A 49 -3.96 2.32 6.59
N GLY A 50 -3.78 3.64 6.49
CA GLY A 50 -2.94 4.41 7.41
C GLY A 50 -3.48 4.38 8.84
N TRP A 51 -4.79 4.49 9.01
CA TRP A 51 -5.43 4.33 10.31
C TRP A 51 -5.25 2.92 10.89
N LEU A 52 -5.43 1.87 10.08
CA LEU A 52 -5.20 0.49 10.54
C LEU A 52 -3.75 0.27 10.94
N VAL A 53 -2.80 0.74 10.13
CA VAL A 53 -1.37 0.70 10.45
C VAL A 53 -1.10 1.41 11.77
N TRP A 54 -1.64 2.61 11.99
CA TRP A 54 -1.48 3.34 13.24
C TRP A 54 -1.99 2.55 14.46
N VAL A 55 -3.15 1.91 14.34
CA VAL A 55 -3.75 1.11 15.41
C VAL A 55 -2.96 -0.17 15.68
N THR A 56 -2.41 -0.82 14.65
CA THR A 56 -1.63 -2.06 14.78
C THR A 56 -0.16 -1.81 15.08
N TRP A 57 0.37 -0.62 14.81
CA TRP A 57 1.77 -0.25 15.03
C TRP A 57 2.30 -0.63 16.41
N PRO A 58 1.64 -0.27 17.54
CA PRO A 58 2.14 -0.63 18.86
C PRO A 58 2.00 -2.13 19.17
N LEU A 59 1.24 -2.90 18.38
CA LEU A 59 0.98 -4.32 18.59
C LEU A 59 1.95 -5.23 17.82
N VAL A 60 2.66 -4.69 16.82
CA VAL A 60 3.59 -5.42 15.95
C VAL A 60 5.00 -4.92 16.22
N SER A 61 5.70 -5.56 17.17
CA SER A 61 7.05 -5.18 17.59
C SER A 61 8.10 -5.28 16.47
N GLU A 62 7.78 -5.99 15.39
CA GLU A 62 8.59 -6.13 14.19
C GLU A 62 8.68 -4.85 13.35
N MET A 63 7.71 -3.93 13.47
CA MET A 63 7.68 -2.67 12.70
C MET A 63 8.74 -1.68 13.22
N ARG A 64 9.99 -1.89 12.80
CA ARG A 64 11.13 -1.06 13.21
C ARG A 64 11.71 -0.35 11.99
N TRP A 65 11.92 0.96 12.13
CA TRP A 65 12.65 1.74 11.13
C TRP A 65 14.14 1.43 11.24
N ALA A 66 14.69 0.85 10.19
CA ALA A 66 16.12 0.64 10.04
C ALA A 66 16.52 1.06 8.63
N VAL A 67 17.55 1.89 8.54
CA VAL A 67 18.15 2.27 7.26
C VAL A 67 19.44 1.48 7.12
N SER A 68 19.60 0.78 6.00
CA SER A 68 20.83 0.07 5.69
C SER A 68 21.25 0.33 4.24
N LEU A 69 22.56 0.32 4.00
CA LEU A 69 23.10 0.53 2.65
C LEU A 69 22.71 -0.65 1.73
N GLU A 70 22.64 -1.85 2.29
CA GLU A 70 22.18 -3.06 1.59
C GLU A 70 20.74 -2.89 1.09
N ALA A 71 19.85 -2.34 1.91
CA ALA A 71 18.46 -2.07 1.51
C ALA A 71 18.39 -0.99 0.41
N LEU A 72 19.24 0.05 0.49
CA LEU A 72 19.33 1.08 -0.54
C LEU A 72 19.79 0.48 -1.88
N PHE A 73 20.89 -0.28 -1.89
CA PHE A 73 21.40 -0.90 -3.10
C PHE A 73 20.45 -1.96 -3.67
N ALA A 74 19.81 -2.76 -2.83
CA ALA A 74 18.78 -3.70 -3.25
C ALA A 74 17.59 -2.98 -3.90
N GLY A 75 17.13 -1.87 -3.32
CA GLY A 75 16.07 -1.05 -3.89
C GLY A 75 16.46 -0.45 -5.25
N ILE A 76 17.67 0.09 -5.38
CA ILE A 76 18.19 0.62 -6.66
C ILE A 76 18.27 -0.49 -7.71
N LEU A 77 18.79 -1.67 -7.35
CA LEU A 77 18.90 -2.80 -8.25
C LEU A 77 17.52 -3.25 -8.75
N VAL A 78 16.56 -3.44 -7.84
CA VAL A 78 15.18 -3.81 -8.21
C VAL A 78 14.55 -2.75 -9.11
N PHE A 79 14.78 -1.46 -8.84
CA PHE A 79 14.29 -0.38 -9.69
C PHE A 79 14.87 -0.44 -11.11
N ILE A 80 16.19 -0.62 -11.25
CA ILE A 80 16.85 -0.76 -12.57
C ILE A 80 16.28 -1.95 -13.32
N LEU A 81 16.19 -3.11 -12.66
CA LEU A 81 15.64 -4.32 -13.25
C LEU A 81 14.19 -4.11 -13.70
N TRP A 82 13.36 -3.50 -12.85
CA TRP A 82 11.95 -3.22 -13.15
C TRP A 82 11.80 -2.33 -14.39
N VAL A 83 12.49 -1.19 -14.44
CA VAL A 83 12.40 -0.24 -15.56
C VAL A 83 12.95 -0.85 -16.84
N THR A 84 14.05 -1.57 -16.76
CA THR A 84 14.66 -2.24 -17.93
C THR A 84 13.70 -3.31 -18.48
N MET A 85 13.11 -4.12 -17.60
CA MET A 85 12.15 -5.16 -18.00
C MET A 85 10.85 -4.60 -18.59
N ASP A 86 10.35 -3.43 -18.15
CA ASP A 86 9.12 -2.84 -18.74
C ASP A 86 9.27 -2.58 -20.25
N SER A 87 10.49 -2.27 -20.72
CA SER A 87 10.78 -2.08 -22.14
C SER A 87 10.98 -3.38 -22.93
N LEU A 88 11.39 -4.45 -22.26
CA LEU A 88 11.80 -5.71 -22.90
C LEU A 88 10.65 -6.70 -23.07
N TYR A 89 9.59 -6.58 -22.26
CA TYR A 89 8.48 -7.53 -22.25
C TYR A 89 7.20 -6.94 -22.88
N PRO A 90 6.45 -7.73 -23.66
CA PRO A 90 5.17 -7.30 -24.20
C PRO A 90 4.17 -7.08 -23.06
N LYS A 91 3.45 -5.95 -23.12
CA LYS A 91 2.45 -5.57 -22.11
C LYS A 91 1.19 -6.40 -22.31
N PHE A 92 0.73 -7.05 -21.23
CA PHE A 92 -0.48 -7.88 -21.25
C PHE A 92 -1.79 -7.08 -21.40
N SER A 93 -1.76 -5.77 -21.12
CA SER A 93 -2.90 -4.88 -21.25
C SER A 93 -2.51 -3.61 -21.98
N ALA A 94 -3.49 -3.00 -22.67
CA ALA A 94 -3.33 -1.66 -23.21
C ALA A 94 -3.03 -0.66 -22.07
N SER A 95 -2.32 0.42 -22.40
CA SER A 95 -2.12 1.54 -21.48
C SER A 95 -3.47 2.14 -21.10
N ASP A 96 -3.77 2.18 -19.81
CA ASP A 96 -4.98 2.77 -19.25
C ASP A 96 -4.71 4.22 -18.82
N ASP A 97 -5.57 5.13 -19.25
CA ASP A 97 -5.53 6.56 -18.89
C ASP A 97 -6.19 6.85 -17.54
N SER A 98 -6.70 5.84 -16.82
CA SER A 98 -7.43 5.99 -15.54
C SER A 98 -6.70 6.78 -14.46
N TRP A 99 -5.37 6.83 -14.49
CA TRP A 99 -4.55 7.61 -13.53
C TRP A 99 -3.95 8.88 -14.13
N ASN A 100 -4.40 9.32 -15.31
CA ASN A 100 -3.92 10.54 -15.94
C ASN A 100 -4.52 11.80 -15.27
N LEU A 101 -3.93 12.18 -14.13
CA LEU A 101 -4.35 13.34 -13.33
C LEU A 101 -4.38 14.65 -14.12
N HIS A 102 -3.49 14.81 -15.10
CA HIS A 102 -3.43 16.01 -15.95
C HIS A 102 -4.67 16.14 -16.83
N LYS A 103 -5.13 15.04 -17.43
CA LYS A 103 -6.37 15.02 -18.23
C LYS A 103 -7.60 15.29 -17.36
N HIS A 104 -7.57 14.85 -16.10
CA HIS A 104 -8.74 14.86 -15.22
C HIS A 104 -8.95 16.17 -14.45
N PHE A 105 -7.89 16.75 -13.90
CA PHE A 105 -7.98 17.93 -13.02
C PHE A 105 -7.26 19.17 -13.58
N GLY A 106 -6.39 19.02 -14.58
CA GLY A 106 -5.46 20.06 -15.03
C GLY A 106 -4.29 20.29 -14.06
N SER A 107 -3.12 20.64 -14.59
CA SER A 107 -1.86 20.76 -13.82
C SER A 107 -1.86 21.83 -12.72
N ALA A 108 -2.68 22.87 -12.85
CA ALA A 108 -2.76 23.97 -11.90
C ALA A 108 -3.77 23.76 -10.76
N SER A 109 -4.52 22.65 -10.76
CA SER A 109 -5.57 22.40 -9.77
C SER A 109 -4.98 21.94 -8.43
N ALA A 110 -5.53 22.43 -7.31
CA ALA A 110 -5.19 21.93 -5.98
C ALA A 110 -5.47 20.43 -5.85
N MET A 111 -6.50 19.93 -6.55
CA MET A 111 -6.90 18.53 -6.53
C MET A 111 -5.85 17.61 -7.17
N PHE A 112 -5.15 18.10 -8.19
CA PHE A 112 -4.02 17.40 -8.81
C PHE A 112 -2.94 17.09 -7.76
N TRP A 113 -2.52 18.10 -7.00
CA TRP A 113 -1.47 17.95 -6.00
C TRP A 113 -1.90 17.06 -4.83
N VAL A 114 -3.17 17.13 -4.42
CA VAL A 114 -3.72 16.24 -3.39
C VAL A 114 -3.64 14.78 -3.83
N PHE A 115 -4.20 14.43 -4.99
CA PHE A 115 -4.21 13.03 -5.43
C PHE A 115 -2.83 12.53 -5.83
N ALA A 116 -1.97 13.38 -6.42
CA ALA A 116 -0.57 13.03 -6.67
C ALA A 116 0.18 12.75 -5.36
N GLY A 117 0.04 13.63 -4.36
CA GLY A 117 0.67 13.46 -3.05
C GLY A 117 0.20 12.20 -2.34
N VAL A 118 -1.12 11.96 -2.34
CA VAL A 118 -1.73 10.75 -1.78
C VAL A 118 -1.23 9.50 -2.50
N ARG A 119 -1.12 9.54 -3.84
CA ARG A 119 -0.63 8.41 -4.64
C ARG A 119 0.82 8.08 -4.32
N ILE A 120 1.66 9.11 -4.20
CA ILE A 120 3.07 8.96 -3.84
C ILE A 120 3.17 8.38 -2.43
N ALA A 121 2.65 9.07 -1.42
CA ALA A 121 2.73 8.65 -0.02
C ALA A 121 2.08 7.26 0.22
N GLY A 122 0.95 6.99 -0.44
CA GLY A 122 0.27 5.71 -0.41
C GLY A 122 1.18 4.57 -0.88
N SER A 123 1.80 4.71 -2.06
CA SER A 123 2.67 3.65 -2.59
C SER A 123 4.05 3.56 -1.97
N THR A 124 4.63 4.67 -1.51
CA THR A 124 6.03 4.68 -1.03
C THR A 124 6.14 4.49 0.48
N LEU A 125 5.13 4.88 1.24
CA LEU A 125 5.12 4.77 2.70
C LEU A 125 4.13 3.72 3.17
N LEU A 126 2.85 3.88 2.80
CA LEU A 126 1.79 3.07 3.38
C LEU A 126 1.84 1.61 2.94
N VAL A 127 1.94 1.36 1.62
CA VAL A 127 1.94 0.00 1.07
C VAL A 127 3.10 -0.84 1.63
N PRO A 128 4.37 -0.37 1.65
CA PRO A 128 5.46 -1.14 2.24
C PRO A 128 5.23 -1.47 3.72
N LEU A 129 4.62 -0.58 4.50
CA LEU A 129 4.30 -0.85 5.90
C LEU A 129 3.24 -1.95 6.04
N LEU A 130 2.20 -1.93 5.20
CA LEU A 130 1.18 -2.99 5.17
C LEU A 130 1.78 -4.34 4.76
N GLU A 131 2.65 -4.33 3.75
CA GLU A 131 3.34 -5.52 3.25
C GLU A 131 4.30 -6.11 4.29
N GLU A 132 5.07 -5.28 4.99
CA GLU A 132 5.99 -5.72 6.04
C GLU A 132 5.25 -6.41 7.20
N VAL A 133 4.12 -5.84 7.62
CA VAL A 133 3.26 -6.42 8.67
C VAL A 133 2.68 -7.76 8.23
N PHE A 134 2.24 -7.87 6.98
CA PHE A 134 1.62 -9.08 6.48
C PHE A 134 2.64 -10.18 6.13
N TYR A 135 3.59 -9.89 5.25
CA TYR A 135 4.54 -10.88 4.73
C TYR A 135 5.55 -11.29 5.80
N ARG A 136 6.33 -10.34 6.32
CA ARG A 136 7.41 -10.68 7.26
C ARG A 136 6.88 -11.12 8.61
N SER A 137 5.90 -10.40 9.14
CA SER A 137 5.44 -10.64 10.51
C SER A 137 4.44 -11.79 10.62
N PHE A 138 3.72 -12.13 9.54
CA PHE A 138 2.78 -13.24 9.51
C PHE A 138 3.17 -14.34 8.51
N LEU A 139 3.12 -14.07 7.20
CA LEU A 139 3.17 -15.12 6.17
C LEU A 139 4.45 -15.95 6.24
N TYR A 140 5.62 -15.31 6.28
CA TYR A 140 6.90 -16.02 6.32
C TYR A 140 7.07 -16.86 7.57
N ARG A 141 6.59 -16.37 8.72
CA ARG A 141 6.63 -17.13 9.98
C ARG A 141 5.68 -18.31 9.96
N TYR A 142 4.49 -18.13 9.41
CA TYR A 142 3.51 -19.19 9.24
C TYR A 142 4.02 -20.30 8.32
N ILE A 143 4.71 -19.94 7.24
CA ILE A 143 5.33 -20.93 6.33
C ILE A 143 6.47 -21.70 7.03
N LEU A 144 7.29 -21.01 7.82
CA LEU A 144 8.43 -21.63 8.51
C LEU A 144 8.01 -22.49 9.72
N ALA A 145 6.95 -22.10 10.43
CA ALA A 145 6.44 -22.78 11.62
C ALA A 145 4.91 -22.55 11.74
N PRO A 146 4.09 -23.40 11.08
CA PRO A 146 2.63 -23.25 11.04
C PRO A 146 1.93 -23.48 12.38
#